data_AF-A0A4Q2XKB5-F1
#
_entry.id   AF-A0A4Q2XKB5-F1
#
_cell.length_a   1.000
_cell.length_b   1.000
_cell.length_c   1.000
_cell.angle_alpha   90.00
_cell.angle_beta   90.00
_cell.angle_gamma   90.00
#
_symmetry.space_group_name_H-M   'P 1'
#
loop_
_entity.id
_entity.type
_entity.pdbx_description
1 polymer ?
#
loop_
_entity_poly.entity_id
_entity_poly.type
_entity_poly.pdbx_seq_one_letter_code
_entity_poly.pdbx_strand_id
1 'polypeptide(L)' 'MHVSLTPELEHQVRLKVESGLYNNASEVIRESLRMMLERDAIQQRLKDELNVGISQLKRGEGVSVTDKDGFMAQARSNQ' A
#
# COMPACT_ATOMS: atom_id res chain seq x y z
N MET A 1 -17.79 -13.82 -16.70
CA MET A 1 -16.34 -13.98 -16.88
C MET A 1 -15.91 -15.24 -16.13
N HIS A 2 -15.11 -16.10 -16.73
CA HIS A 2 -14.55 -17.28 -16.07
C HIS A 2 -13.06 -17.02 -15.78
N VAL A 3 -12.64 -17.24 -14.54
CA VAL A 3 -11.25 -17.06 -14.10
C VAL A 3 -10.81 -18.38 -13.48
N SER A 4 -9.70 -18.92 -13.96
CA SER A 4 -9.11 -20.12 -13.39
C SER A 4 -8.22 -19.75 -12.21
N LEU A 5 -8.41 -20.44 -11.10
CA LEU A 5 -7.58 -20.31 -9.91
C LEU A 5 -6.69 -21.54 -9.77
N THR A 6 -5.55 -21.41 -9.08
CA THR A 6 -4.80 -22.59 -8.65
C THR A 6 -5.62 -23.36 -7.61
N PRO A 7 -5.38 -24.68 -7.43
CA PRO A 7 -6.13 -25.48 -6.46
C PRO A 7 -6.10 -24.90 -5.04
N GLU A 8 -4.98 -24.31 -4.64
CA GLU A 8 -4.80 -23.69 -3.32
C GLU A 8 -5.68 -22.45 -3.16
N LEU A 9 -5.72 -21.57 -4.18
CA LEU A 9 -6.54 -20.37 -4.16
C LEU A 9 -8.04 -20.72 -4.19
N GLU A 10 -8.43 -21.72 -4.96
CA GLU A 10 -9.80 -22.21 -4.99
C GLU A 10 -10.22 -22.78 -3.62
N HIS A 11 -9.34 -23.52 -2.96
CA HIS A 11 -9.56 -24.00 -1.59
C HIS A 11 -9.74 -22.85 -0.59
N GLN A 12 -8.90 -21.80 -0.66
CA GLN A 12 -9.06 -20.62 0.20
C GLN A 12 -10.39 -19.89 -0.03
N VAL A 13 -10.81 -19.74 -1.29
CA VAL A 13 -12.11 -19.15 -1.63
C VAL A 13 -13.26 -20.00 -1.08
N ARG A 14 -13.19 -21.33 -1.20
CA ARG A 14 -14.17 -22.25 -0.60
C ARG A 14 -14.29 -22.05 0.90
N LEU A 15 -13.18 -22.08 1.64
CA LEU A 15 -13.19 -21.91 3.09
C LEU A 15 -13.83 -20.59 3.53
N LYS A 16 -13.60 -19.51 2.78
CA LYS A 16 -14.21 -18.20 3.06
C LYS A 16 -15.72 -18.22 2.84
N VAL A 17 -16.22 -18.90 1.81
CA VAL A 17 -17.67 -19.04 1.60
C VAL A 17 -18.29 -19.96 2.65
N GLU A 18 -17.67 -21.10 2.94
CA GLU A 18 -18.13 -22.07 3.95
C GLU A 18 -18.19 -21.48 5.36
N SER A 19 -17.35 -20.48 5.65
CA SER A 19 -17.41 -19.74 6.92
C SER A 19 -18.70 -18.94 7.12
N GLY A 20 -19.50 -18.74 6.06
CA GLY A 20 -20.72 -17.92 6.08
C GLY A 20 -20.45 -16.41 5.98
N LEU A 21 -19.19 -15.97 5.92
CA LEU A 21 -18.83 -14.55 5.75
C LEU A 21 -19.18 -14.01 4.36
N TYR A 22 -19.29 -14.87 3.35
CA TYR A 22 -19.56 -14.51 1.97
C TYR A 22 -20.59 -15.47 1.35
N ASN A 23 -21.47 -14.97 0.49
CA ASN A 23 -22.51 -15.78 -0.15
C ASN A 23 -21.97 -16.63 -1.31
N ASN A 24 -20.91 -16.17 -1.97
CA ASN A 24 -20.35 -16.82 -3.14
C ASN A 24 -18.90 -16.43 -3.40
N ALA A 25 -18.22 -17.23 -4.25
CA ALA A 25 -16.83 -17.01 -4.65
C ALA A 25 -16.59 -15.64 -5.30
N SER A 26 -17.56 -15.10 -6.04
CA SER A 26 -17.39 -13.82 -6.72
C SER A 26 -17.31 -12.65 -5.74
N GLU A 27 -17.95 -12.74 -4.57
CA GLU A 27 -17.79 -11.74 -3.51
C GLU A 27 -16.39 -11.75 -2.91
N VAL A 28 -15.87 -12.94 -2.60
CA VAL A 28 -14.50 -13.12 -2.08
C VAL A 28 -13.48 -12.53 -3.04
N ILE A 29 -13.62 -12.83 -4.34
CA ILE A 29 -12.71 -12.34 -5.38
C ILE A 29 -12.81 -10.82 -5.53
N ARG A 30 -14.03 -10.25 -5.56
CA ARG A 30 -14.21 -8.79 -5.66
C ARG A 30 -13.59 -8.05 -4.49
N GLU A 31 -13.79 -8.54 -3.27
CA GLU A 31 -13.21 -7.90 -2.08
C GLU A 31 -11.69 -8.00 -2.09
N SER A 32 -11.14 -9.17 -2.43
CA SER A 32 -9.68 -9.36 -2.57
C SER A 32 -9.07 -8.41 -3.60
N LEU A 33 -9.74 -8.21 -4.75
CA LEU A 33 -9.30 -7.27 -5.78
C LEU A 33 -9.40 -5.82 -5.31
N ARG A 34 -10.44 -5.46 -4.55
CA ARG A 34 -10.56 -4.11 -3.97
C ARG A 34 -9.39 -3.81 -3.03
N MET A 35 -9.10 -4.71 -2.12
CA MET A 35 -7.96 -4.59 -1.21
C MET A 35 -6.63 -4.49 -1.96
N MET A 36 -6.46 -5.23 -3.06
CA MET A 36 -5.27 -5.15 -3.91
C MET A 36 -5.14 -3.77 -4.56
N LEU A 37 -6.23 -3.24 -5.13
CA LEU A 37 -6.24 -1.92 -5.75
C LEU A 37 -5.97 -0.79 -4.74
N GLU A 38 -6.50 -0.89 -3.52
CA GLU A 38 -6.22 0.06 -2.45
C GLU A 38 -4.75 0.06 -2.06
N ARG A 39 -4.14 -1.13 -1.92
CA ARG A 39 -2.70 -1.26 -1.66
C ARG A 39 -1.87 -0.67 -2.80
N ASP A 40 -2.23 -0.95 -4.04
CA ASP A 40 -1.53 -0.41 -5.21
C ASP A 40 -1.61 1.12 -5.25
N ALA A 41 -2.77 1.70 -4.93
CA ALA A 41 -2.96 3.14 -4.85
C ALA A 41 -2.07 3.78 -3.77
N ILE A 42 -1.99 3.16 -2.58
CA ILE A 42 -1.09 3.62 -1.50
C ILE A 42 0.37 3.54 -1.95
N GLN A 43 0.77 2.44 -2.58
CA GLN A 43 2.14 2.27 -3.08
C GLN A 43 2.51 3.30 -4.15
N GLN A 44 1.59 3.63 -5.06
CA GLN A 44 1.83 4.68 -6.05
C GLN A 44 1.98 6.05 -5.39
N ARG A 45 1.07 6.40 -4.46
CA ARG A 45 1.20 7.65 -3.72
C ARG A 45 2.54 7.78 -2.98
N LEU A 46 2.99 6.71 -2.33
CA LEU A 46 4.30 6.71 -1.65
C LEU A 46 5.46 6.90 -2.63
N LYS A 47 5.38 6.29 -3.82
CA LYS A 47 6.39 6.50 -4.88
C LYS A 47 6.38 7.95 -5.36
N ASP A 48 5.21 8.54 -5.54
CA ASP A 48 5.08 9.93 -5.98
C ASP A 48 5.66 10.90 -4.94
N GLU A 49 5.31 10.73 -3.66
CA GLU A 49 5.87 11.52 -2.56
C GLU A 49 7.39 11.35 -2.45
N LEU A 50 7.90 10.12 -2.60
CA LEU A 50 9.34 9.85 -2.63
C LEU A 50 10.03 10.56 -3.81
N ASN A 51 9.43 10.53 -5.00
CA ASN A 51 9.99 11.18 -6.19
C ASN A 51 10.09 12.69 -6.01
N VAL A 52 9.13 13.32 -5.32
CA VAL A 52 9.22 14.73 -4.93
C VAL A 52 10.44 14.95 -4.03
N GLY A 53 10.59 14.16 -2.97
CA GLY A 53 11.74 14.27 -2.05
C GLY A 53 13.08 14.06 -2.74
N ILE A 54 13.22 13.03 -3.59
CA ILE A 54 14.43 12.79 -4.38
C ILE A 54 14.73 13.99 -5.29
N SER A 55 13.71 14.60 -5.89
CA SER A 55 13.89 15.77 -6.76
C SER A 55 14.36 16.99 -5.97
N GLN A 56 13.82 17.22 -4.77
CA GLN A 56 14.29 18.26 -3.84
C GLN A 56 15.76 18.05 -3.46
N LEU A 57 16.15 16.82 -3.10
CA LEU A 57 17.54 16.48 -2.80
C LEU A 57 18.47 16.73 -3.98
N LYS A 58 18.07 16.35 -5.20
CA LYS A 58 18.84 16.62 -6.43
C LYS A 58 19.03 18.12 -6.70
N ARG A 59 18.09 18.96 -6.28
CA ARG A 59 18.20 20.43 -6.35
C ARG A 59 18.98 21.05 -5.20
N GLY A 60 19.45 20.23 -4.24
CA GLY A 60 20.19 20.71 -3.07
C GLY A 60 19.30 21.28 -1.96
N GLU A 61 17.99 21.03 -1.98
CA GLU A 61 17.03 21.52 -0.97
C GLU A 61 17.01 20.65 0.31
N GLY A 62 17.94 19.68 0.42
CA GLY A 62 18.08 18.83 1.59
C GLY A 62 18.91 19.47 2.70
N VAL A 63 18.59 19.15 3.96
CA VAL A 63 19.39 19.52 5.13
C VAL A 63 20.00 18.26 5.73
N SER A 64 21.32 18.24 5.91
CA SER A 64 21.99 17.15 6.60
C SER A 64 21.79 17.27 8.11
N VAL A 65 21.35 16.18 8.73
CA VAL A 65 21.13 16.12 10.18
C VAL A 65 21.84 14.89 10.73
N THR A 66 22.67 15.08 11.76
CA THR A 66 23.59 14.05 12.28
C THR A 66 23.06 13.34 13.50
N ASP A 67 22.06 13.91 14.15
CA ASP A 67 21.48 13.39 15.38
C ASP A 67 19.99 13.72 15.48
N LYS A 68 19.33 13.06 16.44
CA LYS A 68 17.91 13.17 16.68
C LYS A 68 17.50 14.57 17.14
N ASP A 69 18.33 15.24 17.94
CA ASP A 69 18.00 16.55 18.52
C ASP A 69 18.00 17.62 17.43
N GLY A 70 19.00 17.60 16.54
CA GLY A 70 19.06 18.42 15.34
C GLY A 70 17.88 18.18 14.40
N PHE A 71 17.45 16.92 14.24
CA PHE A 71 16.28 16.60 13.42
C PHE A 71 15.00 17.20 14.00
N MET A 72 14.80 17.05 15.31
CA MET A 72 13.62 17.59 15.98
C MET A 72 13.61 19.12 15.98
N ALA A 73 14.76 19.78 16.10
CA ALA A 73 14.88 21.23 15.98
C ALA A 73 14.47 21.71 14.58
N GLN A 74 14.97 21.05 13.52
CA GLN A 74 14.63 21.37 12.12
C GLN A 74 13.16 21.11 11.78
N ALA A 75 12.57 20.03 12.29
CA ALA A 75 11.16 19.70 12.06
C ALA A 75 10.21 20.72 12.70
N ARG A 76 10.57 21.24 13.90
CA ARG A 76 9.77 22.24 14.62
C ARG A 76 9.90 23.65 14.04
N SER A 77 11.02 23.99 13.40
CA SER A 77 11.18 25.30 12.77
C SER A 77 10.36 25.48 11.48
N ASN A 78 9.91 24.37 10.89
CA ASN A 78 9.18 24.31 9.62
C ASN A 78 7.65 24.11 9.81
N GLN A 79 7.15 24.20 11.06
CA GLN A 79 5.73 24.18 11.43
C GLN A 79 5.23 25.61 11.65
#